data_AF-A0A3M5R752-F1
#
_entry.id   AF-A0A3M5R752-F1
#
_cell.length_a   1.000
_cell.length_b   1.000
_cell.length_c   1.000
_cell.angle_alpha   90.00
_cell.angle_beta   90.00
_cell.angle_gamma   90.00
#
_symmetry.space_group_name_H-M   'P 1'
#
loop_
_entity.id
_entity.type
_entity.pdbx_description
1 polymer ?
#
loop_
_entity_poly.entity_id
_entity_poly.type
_entity_poly.pdbx_seq_one_letter_code
_entity_poly.pdbx_strand_id
1 'polypeptide(L)'
;ALMFCLFTAGLLAGCSTNKEQMLPHGQNTMMDVWNQGTTGSAGSASGRQLLDARSELRRPIDVRATQPLQDSAAYTRTAQNEIYSQFKRLPNPDLVMYVFPHLA
;
A
#
# COMPACT_ATOMS: atom_id res chain seq x y z
N ALA A 1 -14.70 -21.87 41.68
CA ALA A 1 -15.07 -20.54 41.15
C ALA A 1 -13.88 -19.58 41.14
N LEU A 2 -13.31 -19.21 42.30
CA LEU A 2 -12.22 -18.21 42.39
C LEU A 2 -10.96 -18.61 41.61
N MET A 3 -10.58 -19.89 41.65
CA MET A 3 -9.45 -20.44 40.88
C MET A 3 -9.67 -20.42 39.36
N PHE A 4 -10.93 -20.56 38.92
CA PHE A 4 -11.29 -20.49 37.50
C PHE A 4 -11.24 -19.05 36.98
N CYS A 5 -11.66 -18.08 37.80
CA CYS A 5 -11.54 -16.65 37.47
C CYS A 5 -10.09 -16.17 37.37
N LEU A 6 -9.19 -16.67 38.23
CA LEU A 6 -7.77 -16.35 38.14
C LEU A 6 -7.14 -16.90 36.87
N PHE A 7 -7.54 -18.11 36.47
CA PHE A 7 -7.03 -18.75 35.26
C PHE A 7 -7.50 -18.03 33.99
N THR A 8 -8.77 -17.63 33.92
CA THR A 8 -9.29 -16.87 32.78
C THR A 8 -8.70 -15.47 32.71
N ALA A 9 -8.49 -14.78 33.85
CA ALA A 9 -7.86 -13.46 33.87
C ALA A 9 -6.42 -13.48 33.32
N GLY A 10 -5.65 -14.54 33.59
CA GLY A 10 -4.30 -14.72 33.03
C GLY A 10 -4.29 -14.93 31.52
N LEU A 11 -5.32 -15.60 30.98
CA LEU A 11 -5.46 -15.82 29.53
C LEU A 11 -5.84 -14.55 28.75
N LEU A 12 -6.46 -13.57 29.42
CA LEU A 12 -6.75 -12.25 28.84
C LEU A 12 -5.63 -11.23 29.07
N ALA A 13 -4.53 -11.61 29.74
CA ALA A 13 -3.37 -10.74 29.86
C ALA A 13 -2.72 -10.54 28.49
N GLY A 14 -2.84 -9.33 27.93
CA GLY A 14 -2.20 -8.97 26.68
C GLY A 14 -0.69 -8.82 26.82
N CYS A 15 0.06 -9.11 25.76
CA CYS A 15 1.46 -8.75 25.67
C CYS A 15 1.57 -7.22 25.51
N SER A 16 1.83 -6.48 26.60
CA SER A 16 2.16 -5.06 26.51
C SER A 16 3.67 -4.87 26.46
N THR A 17 4.17 -4.13 25.48
CA THR A 17 5.56 -3.67 25.48
C THR A 17 5.67 -2.33 26.22
N ASN A 18 6.84 -2.02 26.77
CA ASN A 18 7.10 -0.76 27.46
C ASN A 18 7.85 0.23 26.54
N LYS A 19 7.56 1.54 26.66
CA LYS A 19 8.17 2.61 25.88
C LYS A 19 9.69 2.61 25.99
N GLU A 20 10.26 2.44 27.18
CA GLU A 20 11.72 2.46 27.37
C GLU A 20 12.40 1.25 26.72
N GLN A 21 11.68 0.14 26.56
CA GLN A 21 12.16 -1.06 25.87
C GLN A 21 12.07 -0.90 24.34
N MET A 22 11.07 -0.18 23.85
CA MET A 22 10.86 0.06 22.42
C MET A 22 11.70 1.24 21.89
N LEU A 23 11.91 2.28 22.71
CA LEU A 23 12.66 3.48 22.39
C LEU A 23 13.60 3.85 23.55
N PRO A 24 14.76 3.18 23.68
CA PRO A 24 15.70 3.46 24.74
C PRO A 24 16.28 4.87 24.62
N HIS A 25 16.31 5.60 25.73
CA HIS A 25 16.93 6.93 25.84
C HIS A 25 18.36 6.81 26.37
N GLY A 26 19.28 7.69 25.96
CA GLY A 26 20.66 7.73 26.47
C GLY A 26 21.71 7.46 25.38
N GLN A 27 22.49 6.39 25.54
CA GLN A 27 23.72 6.10 24.77
C GLN A 27 23.51 5.72 23.30
N ASN A 28 22.27 5.51 22.87
CA ASN A 28 21.95 5.18 21.49
C ASN A 28 21.58 6.46 20.76
N THR A 29 22.23 6.73 19.64
CA THR A 29 21.83 7.84 18.77
C THR A 29 20.51 7.51 18.06
N MET A 30 19.78 8.52 17.59
CA MET A 30 18.60 8.28 16.74
C MET A 30 18.93 7.49 15.47
N MET A 31 20.18 7.54 15.01
CA MET A 31 20.66 6.72 13.88
C MET A 31 20.78 5.25 14.27
N ASP A 32 21.23 4.94 15.48
CA ASP A 32 21.30 3.56 15.98
C ASP A 32 19.89 2.98 16.14
N VAL A 33 18.96 3.77 16.69
CA VAL A 33 17.54 3.40 16.79
C VAL A 33 16.93 3.21 15.41
N TRP A 34 17.25 4.06 14.43
CA TRP A 34 16.80 3.90 13.05
C TRP A 34 17.35 2.61 12.43
N ASN A 35 18.66 2.34 12.54
CA ASN A 35 19.27 1.14 11.98
C ASN A 35 18.74 -0.15 12.62
N GLN A 36 18.40 -0.11 13.91
CA GLN A 36 17.83 -1.24 14.65
C GLN A 36 16.32 -1.42 14.38
N GLY A 37 15.58 -0.31 14.27
CA GLY A 37 14.12 -0.27 14.08
C GLY A 37 13.66 -0.30 12.62
N THR A 38 14.52 0.02 11.65
CA THR A 38 14.25 -0.15 10.20
C THR A 38 14.62 -1.53 9.69
N THR A 39 14.20 -2.51 10.47
CA THR A 39 14.11 -3.94 10.18
C THR A 39 13.34 -4.25 8.88
N GLY A 40 12.91 -3.27 8.08
CA GLY A 40 12.20 -3.44 6.81
C GLY A 40 12.84 -2.75 5.59
N SER A 41 14.03 -2.15 5.70
CA SER A 41 14.74 -1.64 4.52
C SER A 41 15.38 -2.80 3.75
N ALA A 42 15.23 -2.81 2.43
CA ALA A 42 15.66 -3.88 1.54
C ALA A 42 17.19 -4.01 1.51
N GLY A 43 17.78 -4.73 2.47
CA GLY A 43 19.22 -4.96 2.52
C GLY A 43 19.80 -5.43 3.85
N SER A 44 19.07 -5.32 4.97
CA SER A 44 19.56 -5.84 6.26
C SER A 44 19.16 -7.31 6.48
N ALA A 45 19.99 -8.09 7.19
CA ALA A 45 19.67 -9.48 7.57
C ALA A 45 18.35 -9.57 8.38
N SER A 46 18.03 -8.51 9.11
CA SER A 46 16.78 -8.36 9.85
C SER A 46 15.58 -7.98 8.95
N GLY A 47 15.84 -7.32 7.82
CA GLY A 47 14.92 -7.17 6.68
C GLY A 47 14.41 -8.50 6.14
N ARG A 48 15.30 -9.49 6.04
CA ARG A 48 14.91 -10.83 5.60
C ARG A 48 14.01 -11.53 6.62
N GLN A 49 14.33 -11.43 7.90
CA GLN A 49 13.50 -11.98 8.98
C GLN A 49 12.09 -11.36 9.00
N LEU A 50 11.95 -10.05 8.76
CA LEU A 50 10.62 -9.44 8.64
C LEU A 50 9.87 -9.91 7.38
N LEU A 51 10.56 -10.08 6.26
CA LEU A 51 9.94 -10.61 5.04
C LEU A 51 9.46 -12.05 5.26
N ASP A 52 10.26 -12.88 5.91
CA ASP A 52 9.91 -14.27 6.21
C ASP A 52 8.73 -14.33 7.20
N ALA A 53 8.74 -13.52 8.28
CA ALA A 53 7.60 -13.42 9.20
C ALA A 53 6.32 -12.92 8.52
N ARG A 54 6.41 -11.89 7.65
CA ARG A 54 5.27 -11.42 6.86
C ARG A 54 4.77 -12.48 5.87
N SER A 55 5.67 -13.31 5.34
CA SER A 55 5.32 -14.40 4.43
C SER A 55 4.57 -15.52 5.15
N GLU A 56 4.93 -15.81 6.39
CA GLU A 56 4.24 -16.80 7.25
C GLU A 56 2.79 -16.38 7.54
N LEU A 57 2.56 -15.10 7.79
CA LEU A 57 1.23 -14.51 7.99
C LEU A 57 0.42 -14.35 6.69
N ARG A 58 1.04 -14.54 5.53
CA ARG A 58 0.38 -14.34 4.23
C ARG A 58 -0.46 -15.58 3.90
N ARG A 59 -1.76 -15.47 4.14
CA ARG A 59 -2.73 -16.45 3.62
C ARG A 59 -2.67 -16.46 2.08
N PRO A 60 -2.63 -17.64 1.43
CA PRO A 60 -2.69 -17.70 -0.02
C PRO A 60 -3.99 -17.07 -0.47
N ILE A 61 -3.89 -16.13 -1.42
CA ILE A 61 -5.07 -15.58 -2.05
C ILE A 61 -5.64 -16.69 -2.92
N ASP A 62 -6.85 -17.16 -2.59
CA ASP A 62 -7.56 -18.11 -3.43
C ASP A 62 -7.84 -17.44 -4.77
N VAL A 63 -7.30 -18.02 -5.84
CA VAL A 63 -7.51 -17.55 -7.22
C VAL A 63 -9.01 -17.53 -7.56
N ARG A 64 -9.82 -18.41 -6.95
CA ARG A 64 -11.29 -18.37 -7.08
C ARG A 64 -11.92 -17.19 -6.36
N ALA A 65 -11.36 -16.73 -5.25
CA ALA A 65 -11.80 -15.50 -4.57
C ALA A 65 -11.44 -14.23 -5.36
N THR A 66 -10.50 -14.32 -6.32
CA THR A 66 -10.18 -13.22 -7.25
C THR A 66 -11.02 -13.19 -8.52
N GLN A 67 -11.77 -14.25 -8.83
CA GLN A 67 -12.71 -14.28 -9.96
C GLN A 67 -13.70 -13.10 -9.96
N PRO A 68 -14.41 -12.78 -8.86
CA PRO A 68 -15.33 -11.63 -8.85
C PRO A 68 -14.61 -10.28 -9.03
N LEU A 69 -13.33 -10.17 -8.67
CA LEU A 69 -12.50 -8.97 -8.93
C LEU A 69 -12.11 -8.86 -10.41
N GLN A 70 -11.88 -9.99 -11.08
CA GLN A 70 -11.61 -10.04 -12.52
C GLN A 70 -12.86 -9.69 -13.34
N ASP A 71 -14.03 -10.21 -12.97
CA ASP A 71 -15.30 -9.86 -13.62
C ASP A 71 -15.67 -8.38 -13.41
N SER A 72 -15.39 -7.83 -12.22
CA SER A 72 -15.61 -6.41 -11.92
C SER A 72 -14.60 -5.47 -12.58
N ALA A 73 -13.45 -5.98 -13.04
CA ALA A 73 -12.45 -5.16 -13.72
C ALA A 73 -12.98 -4.60 -15.05
N ALA A 74 -13.83 -5.35 -15.75
CA ALA A 74 -14.50 -4.90 -16.98
C ALA A 74 -15.53 -3.77 -16.73
N TYR A 75 -16.06 -3.69 -15.51
CA TYR A 75 -17.04 -2.67 -15.10
C TYR A 75 -16.41 -1.51 -14.31
N THR A 76 -15.09 -1.54 -14.10
CA THR A 76 -14.37 -0.48 -13.40
C THR A 76 -14.17 0.71 -14.33
N ARG A 77 -14.41 1.91 -13.81
CA ARG A 77 -14.12 3.17 -14.50
C ARG A 77 -12.64 3.21 -14.87
N THR A 78 -12.32 3.06 -16.16
CA THR A 78 -10.95 3.23 -16.65
C THR A 78 -10.71 4.69 -16.98
N ALA A 79 -9.46 5.16 -16.79
CA ALA A 79 -9.09 6.52 -17.20
C ALA A 79 -9.39 6.77 -18.69
N GLN A 80 -9.25 5.74 -19.53
CA GLN A 80 -9.58 5.80 -20.95
C GLN A 80 -11.07 6.11 -21.20
N ASN A 81 -11.98 5.41 -20.51
CA ASN A 81 -13.43 5.62 -20.67
C ASN A 81 -13.84 7.03 -20.21
N GLU A 82 -13.25 7.52 -19.12
CA GLU A 82 -13.50 8.86 -18.61
C GLU A 82 -12.99 9.95 -19.58
N ILE A 83 -11.81 9.77 -20.18
CA ILE A 83 -11.28 10.73 -21.15
C ILE A 83 -12.22 10.84 -22.37
N TYR A 84 -12.70 9.72 -22.93
CA TYR A 84 -13.61 9.75 -24.07
C TYR A 84 -15.03 10.23 -23.75
N SER A 85 -15.50 10.05 -22.50
CA SER A 85 -16.83 10.53 -22.08
C SER A 85 -16.82 12.03 -21.79
N GLN A 86 -15.78 12.52 -21.10
CA GLN A 86 -15.65 13.92 -20.68
C GLN A 86 -15.13 14.84 -21.79
N PHE A 87 -14.20 14.37 -22.63
CA PHE A 87 -13.58 15.16 -23.70
C PHE A 87 -14.03 14.68 -25.08
N LYS A 88 -15.28 15.00 -25.44
CA LYS A 88 -15.79 14.72 -26.78
C LYS A 88 -15.03 15.55 -27.82
N ARG A 89 -14.46 14.88 -28.81
CA ARG A 89 -13.90 15.54 -29.99
C ARG A 89 -15.05 16.05 -30.85
N LEU A 90 -15.02 17.33 -31.21
CA LEU A 90 -15.87 17.85 -32.27
C LEU A 90 -15.28 17.45 -33.63
N PRO A 91 -16.10 17.42 -34.70
CA PRO A 91 -15.59 17.32 -36.06
C PRO A 91 -14.50 18.37 -36.31
N ASN A 92 -13.47 18.00 -37.07
CA ASN A 92 -12.42 18.95 -37.45
C ASN A 92 -13.06 20.07 -38.29
N PRO A 93 -13.02 21.35 -37.84
CA PRO A 93 -13.67 22.42 -38.58
C PRO A 93 -12.91 22.71 -39.88
N ASP A 94 -13.63 23.06 -40.94
CA ASP A 94 -13.02 23.59 -42.15
C ASP A 94 -12.53 25.01 -41.89
N LEU A 95 -11.22 25.24 -42.08
CA LEU A 95 -10.61 26.56 -41.99
C LEU A 95 -10.47 27.15 -43.39
N VAL A 96 -11.11 28.30 -43.62
CA VAL A 96 -10.94 29.06 -44.86
C VAL A 96 -9.72 29.97 -44.70
N MET A 97 -8.63 29.67 -45.41
CA MET A 97 -7.43 30.48 -45.45
C MET A 97 -7.40 31.34 -46.71
N TYR A 98 -7.26 32.65 -46.56
CA TYR A 98 -7.03 33.57 -47.67
C TYR A 98 -5.53 33.80 -47.85
N VAL A 99 -5.00 33.42 -49.01
CA VAL A 99 -3.60 33.68 -49.39
C VAL A 99 -3.59 34.85 -50.37
N PHE A 100 -2.99 35.97 -49.97
CA PHE A 100 -2.76 37.09 -50.87
C PHE A 100 -1.51 36.85 -51.73
N PRO A 101 -1.56 37.19 -53.03
CA PRO A 101 -0.38 37.15 -53.87
C PRO A 101 0.66 38.16 -53.36
N HIS A 102 1.91 37.73 -53.27
CA HIS A 102 3.05 38.61 -53.04
C HIS A 102 3.67 38.98 -54.39
N LEU A 103 3.91 40.28 -54.61
CA LEU A 103 4.61 40.77 -55.79
C LEU A 103 6.09 40.39 -55.65
N ALA A 104 6.62 39.68 -56.67
CA ALA A 104 8.02 39.29 -56.77
C ALA A 104 8.93 40.48 -57.10
#